data_AF-A0A494Z6Y8-F1
#
_entry.id   AF-A0A494Z6Y8-F1
#
_cell.length_a   1.000
_cell.length_b   1.000
_cell.length_c   1.000
_cell.angle_alpha   90.00
_cell.angle_beta   90.00
_cell.angle_gamma   90.00
#
_symmetry.space_group_name_H-M   'P 1'
#
loop_
_entity.id
_entity.type
_entity.pdbx_description
1 polymer ?
#
loop_
_entity_poly.entity_id
_entity_poly.type
_entity_poly.pdbx_seq_one_letter_code
_entity_poly.pdbx_strand_id
1 'polypeptide(L)'
;MESQNKNESSEQSHSKSRLEEIIKNEKLQVETFTDDSQTAGVVKTNYSNNENVYLNNSIRFADTKAAALVAVNGLVAKFVFDLINQQDKILQIETIIGFIFLMVGIGLSVLVVFPQKENSRTKGIIYWENIIQMDLDEYINTVEEMPPKELRKQILITNYIQSKILTKKFTYLRYAFISSLIGYCILAFVAVITFLFN
;
A
#
# COMPACT_ATOMS: atom_id res chain seq x y z
N MET A 1 -25.28 -12.71 66.78
CA MET A 1 -24.45 -12.96 65.58
C MET A 1 -25.24 -13.57 64.41
N GLU A 2 -26.37 -14.26 64.62
CA GLU A 2 -27.19 -14.79 63.51
C GLU A 2 -28.00 -13.75 62.70
N SER A 3 -28.30 -12.58 63.25
CA SER A 3 -29.11 -11.56 62.57
C SER A 3 -28.34 -10.71 61.54
N GLN A 4 -27.01 -10.60 61.64
CA GLN A 4 -26.19 -9.86 60.66
C GLN A 4 -25.90 -10.68 59.41
N ASN A 5 -25.73 -12.00 59.54
CA ASN A 5 -25.42 -12.90 58.42
C ASN A 5 -26.61 -13.08 57.43
N LYS A 6 -27.85 -12.87 57.90
CA LYS A 6 -29.05 -12.97 57.07
C LYS A 6 -29.27 -11.72 56.19
N ASN A 7 -28.79 -10.56 56.63
CA ASN A 7 -28.94 -9.30 55.90
C ASN A 7 -27.96 -9.21 54.71
N GLU A 8 -26.70 -9.60 54.91
CA GLU A 8 -25.66 -9.61 53.86
C GLU A 8 -26.00 -10.59 52.72
N SER A 9 -26.57 -11.75 53.06
CA SER A 9 -27.03 -12.74 52.07
C SER A 9 -28.19 -12.21 51.21
N SER A 10 -29.08 -11.39 51.78
CA SER A 10 -30.21 -10.80 51.05
C SER A 10 -29.78 -9.66 50.13
N GLU A 11 -28.81 -8.83 50.55
CA GLU A 11 -28.26 -7.74 49.73
C GLU A 11 -27.39 -8.29 48.58
N GLN A 12 -26.60 -9.34 48.82
CA GLN A 12 -25.85 -10.00 47.76
C GLN A 12 -26.76 -10.69 46.74
N SER A 13 -27.86 -11.31 47.18
CA SER A 13 -28.85 -11.89 46.28
C SER A 13 -29.54 -10.82 45.43
N HIS A 14 -29.89 -9.68 46.04
CA HIS A 14 -30.55 -8.57 45.35
C HIS A 14 -29.61 -7.79 44.41
N SER A 15 -28.32 -7.76 44.70
CA SER A 15 -27.30 -7.19 43.81
C SER A 15 -27.03 -8.10 42.61
N LYS A 16 -27.00 -9.43 42.81
CA LYS A 16 -26.82 -10.38 41.71
C LYS A 16 -27.99 -10.37 40.73
N SER A 17 -29.23 -10.31 41.22
CA SER A 17 -30.41 -10.23 40.35
C SER A 17 -30.43 -8.94 39.52
N ARG A 18 -30.02 -7.81 40.09
CA ARG A 18 -29.86 -6.55 39.34
C ARG A 18 -28.76 -6.62 38.28
N LEU A 19 -27.64 -7.25 38.58
CA LEU A 19 -26.55 -7.43 37.61
C LEU A 19 -26.99 -8.34 36.46
N GLU A 20 -27.73 -9.42 36.74
CA GLU A 20 -28.28 -10.30 35.71
C GLU A 20 -29.31 -9.59 34.83
N GLU A 21 -30.15 -8.73 35.41
CA GLU A 21 -31.12 -7.93 34.67
C GLU A 21 -30.44 -6.86 33.79
N ILE A 22 -29.39 -6.21 34.29
CA ILE A 22 -28.58 -5.26 33.52
C ILE A 22 -27.87 -5.98 32.37
N ILE A 23 -27.19 -7.11 32.64
CA ILE A 23 -26.49 -7.90 31.60
C ILE A 23 -27.49 -8.39 30.54
N LYS A 24 -28.68 -8.83 30.96
CA LYS A 24 -29.72 -9.29 30.05
C LYS A 24 -30.27 -8.16 29.19
N ASN A 25 -30.53 -6.99 29.77
CA ASN A 25 -31.02 -5.81 29.03
C ASN A 25 -29.94 -5.23 28.10
N GLU A 26 -28.68 -5.20 28.52
CA GLU A 26 -27.56 -4.75 27.71
C GLU A 26 -27.31 -5.71 26.54
N LYS A 27 -27.36 -7.02 26.79
CA LYS A 27 -27.28 -8.04 25.74
C LYS A 27 -28.47 -7.97 24.76
N LEU A 28 -29.68 -7.71 25.26
CA LEU A 28 -30.86 -7.49 24.42
C LEU A 28 -30.74 -6.24 23.55
N GLN A 29 -30.17 -5.14 24.08
CA GLN A 29 -29.91 -3.92 23.30
C GLN A 29 -28.80 -4.11 22.26
N VAL A 30 -27.76 -4.90 22.58
CA VAL A 30 -26.72 -5.28 21.62
C VAL A 30 -27.30 -6.16 20.52
N GLU A 31 -28.17 -7.13 20.84
CA GLU A 31 -28.81 -8.00 19.85
C GLU A 31 -29.85 -7.27 18.98
N THR A 32 -30.58 -6.27 19.52
CA THR A 32 -31.52 -5.45 18.70
C THR A 32 -30.87 -4.34 17.88
N PHE A 33 -29.62 -3.94 18.16
CA PHE A 33 -28.85 -3.04 17.30
C PHE A 33 -28.15 -3.74 16.13
N THR A 34 -28.15 -5.07 16.10
CA THR A 34 -27.74 -5.89 14.94
C THR A 34 -28.89 -6.04 13.96
N ASP A 35 -29.20 -4.98 13.23
CA ASP A 35 -29.76 -5.16 11.89
C ASP A 35 -28.64 -5.81 11.05
N ASP A 36 -28.70 -7.13 10.88
CA ASP A 36 -27.70 -7.93 10.13
C ASP A 36 -27.42 -7.35 8.74
N SER A 37 -28.39 -6.64 8.14
CA SER A 37 -28.25 -6.00 6.84
C SER A 37 -27.43 -4.69 6.90
N GLN A 38 -27.59 -3.88 7.94
CA GLN A 38 -26.81 -2.65 8.17
C GLN A 38 -25.40 -2.97 8.64
N THR A 39 -25.26 -3.94 9.55
CA THR A 39 -23.97 -4.40 10.07
C THR A 39 -23.10 -4.98 8.94
N ALA A 40 -23.69 -5.81 8.07
CA ALA A 40 -22.98 -6.32 6.90
C ALA A 40 -22.61 -5.23 5.88
N GLY A 41 -23.44 -4.19 5.72
CA GLY A 41 -23.15 -3.02 4.89
C GLY A 41 -21.95 -2.22 5.38
N VAL A 42 -21.90 -1.95 6.70
CA VAL A 42 -20.81 -1.23 7.36
C VAL A 42 -19.51 -2.04 7.32
N VAL A 43 -19.53 -3.33 7.64
CA VAL A 43 -18.36 -4.21 7.57
C VAL A 43 -17.77 -4.25 6.16
N LYS A 44 -18.61 -4.38 5.13
CA LYS A 44 -18.16 -4.40 3.74
C LYS A 44 -17.56 -3.08 3.27
N THR A 45 -18.06 -1.94 3.77
CA THR A 45 -17.55 -0.61 3.44
C THR A 45 -16.20 -0.36 4.14
N ASN A 46 -16.08 -0.74 5.41
CA ASN A 46 -14.82 -0.72 6.15
C ASN A 46 -13.75 -1.56 5.48
N TYR A 47 -14.10 -2.75 5.01
CA TYR A 47 -13.18 -3.60 4.24
C TYR A 47 -12.66 -2.89 2.97
N SER A 48 -13.55 -2.33 2.14
CA SER A 48 -13.15 -1.63 0.91
C SER A 48 -12.30 -0.39 1.18
N ASN A 49 -12.53 0.32 2.29
CA ASN A 49 -11.70 1.45 2.71
C ASN A 49 -10.31 1.00 3.16
N ASN A 50 -10.24 -0.08 3.93
CA ASN A 50 -8.96 -0.65 4.37
C ASN A 50 -8.13 -1.16 3.17
N GLU A 51 -8.77 -1.78 2.19
CA GLU A 51 -8.12 -2.14 0.92
C GLU A 51 -7.57 -0.91 0.19
N ASN A 52 -8.33 0.18 0.13
CA ASN A 52 -7.88 1.42 -0.50
C ASN A 52 -6.60 1.96 0.15
N VAL A 53 -6.57 2.00 1.48
CA VAL A 53 -5.40 2.41 2.26
C VAL A 53 -4.22 1.48 2.00
N TYR A 54 -4.46 0.16 2.00
CA TYR A 54 -3.44 -0.84 1.72
C TYR A 54 -2.84 -0.67 0.32
N LEU A 55 -3.67 -0.49 -0.71
CA LEU A 55 -3.24 -0.30 -2.10
C LEU A 55 -2.43 0.99 -2.26
N ASN A 56 -2.91 2.10 -1.68
CA ASN A 56 -2.19 3.36 -1.71
C ASN A 56 -0.83 3.27 -1.01
N ASN A 57 -0.76 2.62 0.16
CA ASN A 57 0.50 2.37 0.86
C ASN A 57 1.43 1.47 0.05
N SER A 58 0.89 0.46 -0.64
CA SER A 58 1.68 -0.44 -1.49
C SER A 58 2.25 0.28 -2.71
N ILE A 59 1.52 1.23 -3.30
CA ILE A 59 2.03 2.12 -4.36
C ILE A 59 3.21 2.93 -3.84
N ARG A 60 3.06 3.60 -2.68
CA ARG A 60 4.14 4.38 -2.04
C ARG A 60 5.36 3.53 -1.75
N PHE A 61 5.15 2.30 -1.33
CA PHE A 61 6.23 1.36 -1.06
C PHE A 61 6.99 0.96 -2.33
N ALA A 62 6.28 0.72 -3.44
CA ALA A 62 6.90 0.47 -4.73
C ALA A 62 7.75 1.67 -5.19
N ASP A 63 7.23 2.89 -5.02
CA ASP A 63 7.94 4.13 -5.36
C ASP A 63 9.19 4.34 -4.50
N THR A 64 9.08 4.06 -3.19
CA THR A 64 10.21 4.12 -2.26
C THR A 64 11.32 3.13 -2.64
N LYS A 65 10.95 1.89 -2.99
CA LYS A 65 11.90 0.87 -3.45
C LYS A 65 12.57 1.27 -4.76
N ALA A 66 11.83 1.83 -5.70
CA ALA A 66 12.37 2.30 -6.96
C ALA A 66 13.35 3.46 -6.74
N ALA A 67 13.01 4.44 -5.90
CA ALA A 67 13.90 5.54 -5.56
C ALA A 67 15.20 5.05 -4.90
N ALA A 68 15.10 4.10 -3.96
CA ALA A 68 16.26 3.48 -3.35
C ALA A 68 17.14 2.76 -4.39
N LEU A 69 16.53 2.03 -5.32
CA LEU A 69 17.25 1.32 -6.38
C LEU A 69 17.95 2.30 -7.35
N VAL A 70 17.31 3.41 -7.70
CA VAL A 70 17.95 4.49 -8.48
C VAL A 70 19.16 5.06 -7.74
N ALA A 71 19.04 5.32 -6.44
CA ALA A 71 20.14 5.87 -5.65
C ALA A 71 21.33 4.90 -5.59
N VAL A 72 21.10 3.63 -5.29
CA VAL A 72 22.16 2.61 -5.23
C VAL A 72 22.78 2.41 -6.61
N ASN A 73 21.97 2.20 -7.66
CA ASN A 73 22.50 2.03 -9.01
C ASN A 73 23.26 3.26 -9.50
N GLY A 74 22.76 4.47 -9.23
CA GLY A 74 23.42 5.71 -9.63
C GLY A 74 24.78 5.88 -8.95
N LEU A 75 24.86 5.54 -7.65
CA LEU A 75 26.12 5.54 -6.91
C LEU A 75 27.13 4.54 -7.50
N VAL A 76 26.71 3.30 -7.72
CA VAL A 76 27.58 2.27 -8.32
C VAL A 76 27.99 2.66 -9.74
N ALA A 77 27.06 3.12 -10.56
CA ALA A 77 27.31 3.56 -11.92
C ALA A 77 28.37 4.67 -11.98
N LYS A 78 28.33 5.63 -11.05
CA LYS A 78 29.36 6.68 -10.93
C LYS A 78 30.75 6.08 -10.75
N PHE A 79 30.94 5.17 -9.78
CA PHE A 79 32.24 4.54 -9.54
C PHE A 79 32.70 3.69 -10.73
N VAL A 80 31.77 2.94 -11.34
CA VAL A 80 32.06 2.11 -12.51
C VAL A 80 32.51 2.95 -13.71
N PHE A 81 31.88 4.11 -13.92
CA PHE A 81 32.22 5.00 -15.02
C PHE A 81 33.70 5.42 -14.99
N ASP A 82 34.23 5.73 -13.80
CA ASP A 82 35.64 6.11 -13.63
C ASP A 82 36.61 4.94 -13.92
N LEU A 83 36.16 3.69 -13.72
CA LEU A 83 36.95 2.48 -13.92
C LEU A 83 37.02 2.02 -15.39
N ILE A 84 36.02 2.36 -16.22
CA ILE A 84 35.93 1.92 -17.62
C ILE A 84 37.20 2.25 -18.42
N ASN A 85 37.83 3.39 -18.17
CA ASN A 85 39.03 3.83 -18.92
C ASN A 85 40.35 3.33 -18.33
N GLN A 86 40.33 2.68 -17.17
CA GLN A 86 41.54 2.24 -16.45
C GLN A 86 41.82 0.75 -16.63
N GLN A 87 40.90 0.01 -17.25
CA GLN A 87 40.96 -1.44 -17.39
C GLN A 87 41.52 -1.88 -18.75
N ASP A 88 42.06 -3.10 -18.77
CA ASP A 88 42.38 -3.80 -20.01
C ASP A 88 41.14 -3.97 -20.90
N LYS A 89 41.36 -4.05 -22.23
CA LYS A 89 40.29 -4.07 -23.24
C LYS A 89 39.22 -5.14 -23.03
N ILE A 90 39.60 -6.31 -22.50
CA ILE A 90 38.65 -7.38 -22.22
C ILE A 90 37.75 -6.91 -21.08
N LEU A 91 38.31 -6.72 -19.87
CA LEU A 91 37.61 -6.27 -18.66
C LEU A 91 36.77 -5.01 -18.87
N GLN A 92 37.25 -4.10 -19.71
CA GLN A 92 36.52 -2.90 -20.12
C GLN A 92 35.15 -3.24 -20.75
N ILE A 93 35.09 -4.24 -21.64
CA ILE A 93 33.84 -4.66 -22.30
C ILE A 93 32.86 -5.22 -21.27
N GLU A 94 33.30 -6.12 -20.37
CA GLU A 94 32.40 -6.64 -19.34
C GLU A 94 31.92 -5.55 -18.38
N THR A 95 32.78 -4.60 -18.02
CA THR A 95 32.41 -3.44 -17.20
C THR A 95 31.36 -2.56 -17.88
N ILE A 96 31.50 -2.31 -19.19
CA ILE A 96 30.50 -1.56 -19.98
C ILE A 96 29.16 -2.32 -20.00
N ILE A 97 29.18 -3.63 -20.18
CA ILE A 97 27.95 -4.44 -20.15
C ILE A 97 27.28 -4.31 -18.77
N GLY A 98 28.04 -4.50 -17.68
CA GLY A 98 27.54 -4.32 -16.32
C GLY A 98 26.93 -2.93 -16.09
N PHE A 99 27.61 -1.89 -16.58
CA PHE A 99 27.12 -0.50 -16.53
C PHE A 99 25.80 -0.31 -17.28
N ILE A 100 25.67 -0.86 -18.49
CA ILE A 100 24.42 -0.80 -19.26
C ILE A 100 23.26 -1.44 -18.49
N PHE A 101 23.48 -2.58 -17.84
CA PHE A 101 22.48 -3.22 -16.99
C PHE A 101 22.07 -2.33 -15.81
N LEU A 102 22.99 -1.61 -15.17
CA LEU A 102 22.65 -0.62 -14.14
C LEU A 102 21.78 0.52 -14.70
N MET A 103 22.13 1.03 -15.88
CA MET A 103 21.37 2.09 -16.55
C MET A 103 19.96 1.65 -16.93
N VAL A 104 19.78 0.41 -17.42
CA VAL A 104 18.47 -0.19 -17.67
C VAL A 104 17.68 -0.32 -16.37
N GLY A 105 18.32 -0.76 -15.28
CA GLY A 105 17.73 -0.82 -13.94
C GLY A 105 17.24 0.55 -13.44
N ILE A 106 18.02 1.61 -13.65
CA ILE A 106 17.62 3.00 -13.35
C ILE A 106 16.42 3.40 -14.20
N GLY A 107 16.48 3.21 -15.52
CA GLY A 107 15.40 3.58 -16.43
C GLY A 107 14.07 2.91 -16.06
N LEU A 108 14.09 1.60 -15.77
CA LEU A 108 12.91 0.87 -15.30
C LEU A 108 12.40 1.37 -13.95
N SER A 109 13.30 1.72 -13.02
CA SER A 109 12.92 2.29 -11.72
C SER A 109 12.26 3.66 -11.85
N VAL A 110 12.73 4.50 -12.78
CA VAL A 110 12.06 5.78 -13.09
C VAL A 110 10.64 5.55 -13.62
N LEU A 111 10.42 4.52 -14.45
CA LEU A 111 9.07 4.17 -14.93
C LEU A 111 8.14 3.69 -13.81
N VAL A 112 8.66 3.17 -12.69
CA VAL A 112 7.85 2.85 -11.50
C VAL A 112 7.29 4.13 -10.89
N VAL A 113 8.14 5.15 -10.69
CA VAL A 113 7.77 6.41 -10.02
C VAL A 113 6.95 7.33 -10.92
N PHE A 114 7.13 7.23 -12.25
CA PHE A 114 6.45 8.10 -13.20
C PHE A 114 4.93 8.05 -13.00
N PRO A 115 4.25 9.22 -12.92
CA PRO A 115 2.82 9.29 -12.64
C PRO A 115 2.04 8.56 -13.74
N GLN A 116 1.42 7.44 -13.38
CA GLN A 116 0.57 6.69 -14.28
C GLN A 116 -0.85 7.24 -14.19
N LYS A 117 -1.30 7.86 -15.28
CA LYS A 117 -2.70 8.28 -15.42
C LYS A 117 -3.49 7.12 -16.03
N GLU A 118 -4.33 6.45 -15.24
CA GLU A 118 -5.44 5.71 -15.83
C GLU A 118 -6.55 6.73 -16.06
N ASN A 119 -6.97 6.89 -17.31
CA ASN A 119 -7.90 7.92 -17.73
C ASN A 119 -9.31 7.54 -17.24
N SER A 120 -9.59 7.63 -15.93
CA SER A 120 -10.92 7.41 -15.41
C SER A 120 -11.77 8.62 -15.75
N ARG A 121 -12.33 8.62 -16.96
CA ARG A 121 -13.41 9.52 -17.39
C ARG A 121 -14.67 9.40 -16.51
N THR A 122 -14.68 8.46 -15.58
CA THR A 122 -15.72 8.27 -14.59
C THR A 122 -15.63 9.39 -13.56
N LYS A 123 -16.64 10.28 -13.53
CA LYS A 123 -16.89 11.23 -12.43
C LYS A 123 -16.92 10.45 -11.11
N GLY A 124 -15.81 10.46 -10.39
CA GLY A 124 -15.62 9.75 -9.12
C GLY A 124 -15.33 10.74 -8.02
N ILE A 125 -16.04 10.66 -6.90
CA ILE A 125 -15.97 11.59 -5.77
C ILE A 125 -14.74 11.40 -4.85
N ILE A 126 -13.93 10.36 -5.11
CA ILE A 126 -12.74 10.01 -4.31
C ILE A 126 -11.46 10.55 -4.96
N TYR A 127 -11.44 10.67 -6.29
CA TYR A 127 -10.25 11.04 -7.02
C TYR A 127 -10.11 12.57 -7.10
N TRP A 128 -8.99 13.09 -6.61
CA TRP A 128 -8.78 14.54 -6.45
C TRP A 128 -8.87 15.32 -7.77
N GLU A 129 -8.45 14.76 -8.93
CA GLU A 129 -8.61 15.46 -10.22
C GLU A 129 -10.09 15.58 -10.64
N ASN A 130 -10.97 14.72 -10.14
CA ASN A 130 -12.41 14.84 -10.37
C ASN A 130 -13.04 15.82 -9.38
N ILE A 131 -12.59 15.85 -8.13
CA ILE A 131 -13.09 16.79 -7.11
C ILE A 131 -12.81 18.23 -7.54
N ILE A 132 -11.60 18.52 -8.04
CA ILE A 132 -11.24 19.87 -8.50
C ILE A 132 -11.98 20.30 -9.78
N GLN A 133 -12.67 19.37 -10.45
CA GLN A 133 -13.53 19.69 -11.61
C GLN A 133 -14.97 20.05 -11.21
N MET A 134 -15.33 19.86 -9.94
CA MET A 134 -16.65 20.22 -9.39
C MET A 134 -16.52 21.54 -8.63
N ASP A 135 -17.60 22.33 -8.60
CA ASP A 135 -17.69 23.44 -7.65
C ASP A 135 -17.85 22.91 -6.22
N LEU A 136 -17.49 23.71 -5.21
CA LEU A 136 -17.54 23.30 -3.80
C LEU A 136 -18.94 22.82 -3.40
N ASP A 137 -19.97 23.57 -3.76
CA ASP A 137 -21.37 23.24 -3.44
C ASP A 137 -21.82 21.99 -4.22
N GLU A 138 -21.37 21.81 -5.46
CA GLU A 138 -21.61 20.59 -6.24
C GLU A 138 -20.98 19.38 -5.56
N TYR A 139 -19.75 19.49 -5.07
CA TYR A 139 -19.07 18.41 -4.37
C TYR A 139 -19.76 18.04 -3.05
N ILE A 140 -20.10 19.03 -2.21
CA ILE A 140 -20.80 18.80 -0.94
C ILE A 140 -22.12 18.09 -1.19
N ASN A 141 -22.96 18.62 -2.07
CA ASN A 141 -24.26 18.01 -2.39
C ASN A 141 -24.08 16.59 -2.96
N THR A 142 -23.10 16.40 -3.85
CA THR A 142 -22.82 15.06 -4.41
C THR A 142 -22.41 14.06 -3.34
N VAL A 143 -21.64 14.46 -2.32
CA VAL A 143 -21.20 13.56 -1.25
C VAL A 143 -22.33 13.29 -0.25
N GLU A 144 -23.09 14.31 0.14
CA GLU A 144 -24.18 14.20 1.11
C GLU A 144 -25.38 13.42 0.58
N GLU A 145 -25.73 13.62 -0.70
CA GLU A 145 -26.88 12.98 -1.33
C GLU A 145 -26.58 11.56 -1.86
N MET A 146 -25.31 11.15 -1.90
CA MET A 146 -24.92 9.86 -2.50
C MET A 146 -25.42 8.67 -1.67
N PRO A 147 -26.18 7.73 -2.27
CA PRO A 147 -26.59 6.53 -1.58
C PRO A 147 -25.36 5.68 -1.16
N PRO A 148 -25.37 5.04 0.03
CA PRO A 148 -24.25 4.23 0.51
C PRO A 148 -23.77 3.15 -0.47
N LYS A 149 -24.70 2.59 -1.25
CA LYS A 149 -24.40 1.59 -2.29
C LYS A 149 -23.58 2.18 -3.45
N GLU A 150 -23.83 3.41 -3.83
CA GLU A 150 -23.10 4.10 -4.89
C GLU A 150 -21.71 4.54 -4.42
N LEU A 151 -21.61 5.05 -3.20
CA LEU A 151 -20.32 5.35 -2.56
C LEU A 151 -19.42 4.12 -2.54
N ARG A 152 -19.95 2.98 -2.10
CA ARG A 152 -19.21 1.72 -2.10
C ARG A 152 -18.77 1.30 -3.51
N LYS A 153 -19.62 1.48 -4.52
CA LYS A 153 -19.26 1.19 -5.91
C LYS A 153 -18.08 2.06 -6.38
N GLN A 154 -18.05 3.34 -6.01
CA GLN A 154 -16.94 4.26 -6.32
C GLN A 154 -15.63 3.83 -5.64
N ILE A 155 -15.69 3.38 -4.38
CA ILE A 155 -14.52 2.84 -3.66
C ILE A 155 -13.98 1.60 -4.39
N LEU A 156 -14.85 0.66 -4.76
CA LEU A 156 -14.44 -0.56 -5.46
C LEU A 156 -13.81 -0.28 -6.83
N ILE A 157 -14.36 0.67 -7.60
CA ILE A 157 -13.76 1.11 -8.88
C ILE A 157 -12.36 1.69 -8.63
N THR A 158 -12.20 2.50 -7.59
CA THR A 158 -10.91 3.09 -7.21
C THR A 158 -9.90 2.01 -6.82
N ASN A 159 -10.29 1.05 -5.98
CA ASN A 159 -9.43 -0.08 -5.61
C ASN A 159 -9.01 -0.89 -6.83
N TYR A 160 -9.94 -1.14 -7.76
CA TYR A 160 -9.64 -1.85 -9.00
C TYR A 160 -8.59 -1.11 -9.86
N ILE A 161 -8.76 0.19 -10.07
CA ILE A 161 -7.79 1.05 -10.78
C ILE A 161 -6.43 1.04 -10.08
N GLN A 162 -6.41 1.26 -8.76
CA GLN A 162 -5.19 1.23 -7.97
C GLN A 162 -4.48 -0.12 -8.06
N SER A 163 -5.21 -1.24 -8.07
CA SER A 163 -4.65 -2.58 -8.19
C SER A 163 -3.95 -2.80 -9.54
N LYS A 164 -4.48 -2.24 -10.65
CA LYS A 164 -3.84 -2.28 -11.96
C LYS A 164 -2.54 -1.47 -11.97
N ILE A 165 -2.59 -0.25 -11.45
CA ILE A 165 -1.40 0.62 -11.34
C ILE A 165 -0.32 -0.08 -10.52
N LEU A 166 -0.71 -0.67 -9.39
CA LEU A 166 0.20 -1.41 -8.51
C LEU A 166 0.84 -2.60 -9.22
N THR A 167 0.06 -3.40 -9.94
CA THR A 167 0.55 -4.55 -10.71
C THR A 167 1.60 -4.13 -11.75
N LYS A 168 1.34 -3.03 -12.46
CA LYS A 168 2.26 -2.48 -13.45
C LYS A 168 3.55 -1.95 -12.80
N LYS A 169 3.44 -1.20 -11.70
CA LYS A 169 4.58 -0.72 -10.91
C LYS A 169 5.46 -1.87 -10.43
N PHE A 170 4.88 -2.91 -9.83
CA PHE A 170 5.65 -4.08 -9.38
C PHE A 170 6.29 -4.87 -10.53
N THR A 171 5.66 -4.89 -11.71
CA THR A 171 6.24 -5.53 -12.89
C THR A 171 7.52 -4.80 -13.33
N TYR A 172 7.48 -3.49 -13.47
CA TYR A 172 8.69 -2.70 -13.78
C TYR A 172 9.73 -2.80 -12.68
N LEU A 173 9.31 -2.75 -11.41
CA LEU A 173 10.21 -2.90 -10.27
C LEU A 173 10.93 -4.26 -10.31
N ARG A 174 10.22 -5.35 -10.63
CA ARG A 174 10.83 -6.69 -10.78
C ARG A 174 11.90 -6.70 -11.87
N TYR A 175 11.59 -6.12 -13.05
CA TYR A 175 12.57 -6.05 -14.12
C TYR A 175 13.76 -5.15 -13.77
N ALA A 176 13.54 -4.05 -13.05
CA ALA A 176 14.60 -3.19 -12.55
C ALA A 176 15.55 -3.95 -11.61
N PHE A 177 15.00 -4.72 -10.66
CA PHE A 177 15.79 -5.55 -9.76
C PHE A 177 16.60 -6.63 -10.50
N ILE A 178 15.97 -7.37 -11.42
CA ILE A 178 16.65 -8.41 -12.20
C ILE A 178 17.79 -7.81 -13.02
N SER A 179 17.53 -6.69 -13.70
CA SER A 179 18.53 -5.99 -14.51
C SER A 179 19.69 -5.49 -13.64
N SER A 180 19.40 -4.88 -12.49
CA SER A 180 20.43 -4.40 -11.55
C SER A 180 21.26 -5.55 -10.98
N LEU A 181 20.62 -6.67 -10.62
CA LEU A 181 21.30 -7.85 -10.09
C LEU A 181 22.26 -8.45 -11.10
N ILE A 182 21.85 -8.58 -12.36
CA ILE A 182 22.74 -9.03 -13.45
C ILE A 182 23.93 -8.08 -13.58
N GLY A 183 23.69 -6.76 -13.57
CA GLY A 183 24.75 -5.75 -13.59
C GLY A 183 25.75 -5.91 -12.44
N TYR A 184 25.27 -6.09 -11.22
CA TYR A 184 26.13 -6.32 -10.05
C TYR A 184 26.92 -7.62 -10.14
N CYS A 185 26.32 -8.72 -10.61
CA CYS A 185 27.04 -9.98 -10.78
C CYS A 185 28.20 -9.86 -11.77
N ILE A 186 27.99 -9.16 -12.89
CA ILE A 186 29.04 -8.92 -13.89
C ILE A 186 30.14 -8.05 -13.29
N LEU A 187 29.79 -6.94 -12.63
CA LEU A 187 30.76 -6.04 -12.02
C LEU A 187 31.55 -6.69 -10.88
N ALA A 188 30.89 -7.52 -10.08
CA ALA A 188 31.54 -8.31 -9.02
C ALA A 188 32.54 -9.31 -9.63
N PHE A 189 32.18 -9.97 -10.73
CA PHE A 189 33.09 -10.86 -11.44
C PHE A 189 34.33 -10.10 -11.95
N VAL A 190 34.15 -8.95 -12.61
CA VAL A 190 35.28 -8.12 -13.07
C VAL A 190 36.16 -7.66 -11.91
N ALA A 191 35.57 -7.25 -10.78
CA ALA A 191 36.30 -6.83 -9.60
C ALA A 191 37.16 -7.98 -9.03
N VAL A 192 36.63 -9.20 -8.96
CA VAL A 192 37.37 -10.38 -8.49
C VAL A 192 38.53 -10.70 -9.42
N ILE A 193 38.32 -10.68 -10.74
CA ILE A 193 39.40 -10.92 -11.72
C ILE A 193 40.48 -9.84 -11.57
N THR A 194 40.09 -8.58 -11.52
CA THR A 194 41.04 -7.46 -11.33
C THR A 194 41.86 -7.63 -10.04
N PHE A 195 41.23 -8.07 -8.94
CA PHE A 195 41.92 -8.31 -7.67
C PHE A 195 42.85 -9.53 -7.70
N LEU A 196 42.56 -10.56 -8.49
CA LEU A 196 43.39 -11.77 -8.58
C LEU A 196 44.63 -11.58 -9.45
N PHE A 197 44.58 -10.69 -10.45
CA PHE A 197 45.65 -10.48 -11.43
C PHE A 197 46.47 -9.20 -11.19
N ASN A 198 46.11 -8.40 -10.18
CA ASN A 198 46.83 -7.20 -9.76
C ASN A 198 47.48 -7.42 -8.39
#